data_AF-A0A6B9G737-F1
#
_entry.id   AF-A0A6B9G737-F1
#
_cell.length_a   1.000
_cell.length_b   1.000
_cell.length_c   1.000
_cell.angle_alpha   90.00
_cell.angle_beta   90.00
_cell.angle_gamma   90.00
#
_symmetry.space_group_name_H-M   'P 1'
#
loop_
_entity.id
_entity.type
_entity.pdbx_description
1 polymer ?
#
loop_
_entity_poly.entity_id
_entity_poly.type
_entity_poly.pdbx_seq_one_letter_code
_entity_poly.pdbx_strand_id
1 'polypeptide(L)'
;MRADVMKSISEQRYHIAKWIESDIKWTHIGDQSGDAIVGSTGVNKVIGYLYNDKVNTGDLTVVYEHISNTFDYSNSHDHQLSILLFSLWEKYMKPISQV
;
A
#
# COMPACT_ATOMS: atom_id res chain seq x y z
N MET A 1 20.73 17.45 3.07
CA MET A 1 19.51 16.62 3.13
C MET A 1 18.49 17.26 2.19
N ARG A 2 18.11 16.60 1.10
CA ARG A 2 16.90 17.02 0.37
C ARG A 2 15.73 16.50 1.19
N ALA A 3 14.85 17.39 1.65
CA ALA A 3 13.55 16.95 2.13
C ALA A 3 12.87 16.27 0.94
N ASP A 4 12.49 14.99 1.08
CA ASP A 4 11.61 14.37 0.10
C ASP A 4 10.31 15.16 0.12
N VAL A 5 10.11 15.98 -0.91
CA VAL A 5 8.91 16.78 -1.07
C VAL A 5 7.77 15.80 -1.34
N MET A 6 6.82 15.73 -0.41
CA MET A 6 5.63 14.90 -0.55
C MET A 6 4.91 15.25 -1.85
N LYS A 7 4.59 14.22 -2.65
CA LYS A 7 3.85 14.38 -3.91
C LYS A 7 2.53 15.11 -3.67
N SER A 8 2.09 15.94 -4.62
CA SER A 8 0.78 16.57 -4.56
C SER A 8 -0.34 15.52 -4.57
N ILE A 9 -1.52 15.85 -4.03
CA ILE A 9 -2.68 14.94 -4.03
C ILE A 9 -2.99 14.42 -5.44
N SER A 10 -2.87 15.25 -6.48
CA SER A 10 -3.11 14.84 -7.87
C SER A 10 -2.09 13.80 -8.35
N GLU A 11 -0.82 13.96 -8.01
CA GLU A 11 0.23 12.97 -8.33
C GLU A 11 0.00 11.66 -7.57
N GLN A 12 -0.36 11.73 -6.29
CA GLN A 12 -0.68 10.55 -5.49
C GLN A 12 -1.85 9.75 -6.11
N ARG A 13 -2.93 10.44 -6.51
CA ARG A 13 -4.06 9.81 -7.22
C ARG A 13 -3.61 9.12 -8.51
N TYR A 14 -2.77 9.79 -9.30
CA TYR A 14 -2.24 9.23 -10.53
C TYR A 14 -1.45 7.94 -10.29
N HIS A 15 -0.56 7.92 -9.29
CA HIS A 15 0.21 6.73 -8.95
C HIS A 15 -0.68 5.58 -8.48
N ILE A 16 -1.63 5.85 -7.58
CA ILE A 16 -2.55 4.82 -7.08
C ILE A 16 -3.39 4.24 -8.22
N ALA A 17 -3.92 5.08 -9.11
CA ALA A 17 -4.65 4.63 -10.29
C ALA A 17 -3.79 3.72 -11.17
N LYS A 18 -2.52 4.08 -11.41
CA LYS A 18 -1.57 3.23 -12.14
C LYS A 18 -1.31 1.89 -11.47
N TRP A 19 -1.22 1.85 -10.14
CA TRP A 19 -1.01 0.60 -9.41
C TRP A 19 -2.21 -0.33 -9.52
N ILE A 20 -3.43 0.22 -9.51
CA ILE A 20 -4.67 -0.54 -9.70
C ILE A 20 -4.77 -1.05 -11.14
N GLU A 21 -4.57 -0.18 -12.14
CA GLU A 21 -4.64 -0.53 -13.57
C GLU A 21 -3.63 -1.60 -13.99
N SER A 22 -2.43 -1.56 -13.41
CA SER A 22 -1.36 -2.51 -13.75
C SER A 22 -1.48 -3.86 -13.04
N ASP A 23 -2.45 -4.02 -12.13
CA ASP A 23 -2.60 -5.21 -11.27
C ASP A 23 -1.29 -5.60 -10.56
N ILE A 24 -0.45 -4.60 -10.26
CA ILE A 24 0.87 -4.83 -9.68
C ILE A 24 0.73 -5.22 -8.21
N LYS A 25 1.44 -6.29 -7.84
CA LYS A 25 1.48 -6.82 -6.48
C LYS A 25 2.64 -6.19 -5.71
N TRP A 26 2.46 -6.03 -4.41
CA TRP A 26 3.40 -5.34 -3.53
C TRP A 26 3.76 -6.21 -2.33
N THR A 27 4.97 -6.01 -1.82
CA THR A 27 5.44 -6.62 -0.58
C THR A 27 6.08 -5.54 0.29
N HIS A 28 6.01 -5.73 1.60
CA HIS A 28 6.74 -4.88 2.53
C HIS A 28 8.26 -5.02 2.34
N ILE A 29 8.97 -3.91 2.53
CA ILE A 29 10.42 -3.81 2.64
C ILE A 29 10.76 -3.94 4.11
N GLY A 30 11.27 -5.11 4.53
CA GLY A 30 11.67 -5.34 5.92
C GLY A 30 12.57 -4.23 6.46
N ASP A 31 12.17 -3.63 7.58
CA ASP A 31 13.08 -2.82 8.37
C ASP A 31 13.99 -3.76 9.18
N GLN A 32 15.27 -3.40 9.33
CA GLN A 32 16.21 -4.11 10.20
C GLN A 32 16.33 -3.42 11.57
N SER A 33 15.53 -2.39 11.84
CA SER A 33 15.55 -1.59 13.07
C SER A 33 14.82 -2.27 14.24
N GLY A 34 13.93 -3.22 13.97
CA GLY A 34 13.14 -3.90 15.00
C GLY A 34 11.96 -3.07 15.51
N ASP A 35 11.62 -1.98 14.83
CA ASP A 35 10.44 -1.16 15.11
C ASP A 35 9.17 -1.88 14.63
N ALA A 36 8.01 -1.38 15.07
CA ALA A 36 6.72 -1.91 14.63
C ALA A 36 6.61 -1.84 13.10
N ILE A 37 6.36 -2.99 12.47
CA ILE A 37 6.25 -3.11 11.01
C ILE A 37 4.97 -2.42 10.54
N VAL A 38 5.14 -1.46 9.63
CA VAL A 38 4.03 -0.72 9.03
C VAL A 38 3.61 -1.40 7.73
N GLY A 39 2.35 -1.83 7.65
CA GLY A 39 1.81 -2.55 6.50
C GLY A 39 2.00 -4.06 6.58
N SER A 40 1.60 -4.79 5.52
CA SER A 40 1.66 -6.25 5.50
C SER A 40 2.99 -6.80 5.02
N THR A 41 3.50 -7.82 5.71
CA THR A 41 4.63 -8.63 5.24
C THR A 41 4.29 -9.58 4.09
N GLY A 42 3.00 -9.77 3.77
CA GLY A 42 2.53 -10.66 2.70
C GLY A 42 2.52 -10.04 1.30
N VAL A 43 1.81 -10.71 0.38
CA VAL A 43 1.52 -10.18 -0.95
C VAL A 43 0.31 -9.25 -0.85
N ASN A 44 0.40 -8.06 -1.43
CA ASN A 44 -0.63 -7.03 -1.32
C ASN A 44 -1.02 -6.52 -2.69
N LYS A 45 -2.29 -6.16 -2.85
CA LYS A 45 -2.80 -5.52 -4.06
C LYS A 45 -3.51 -4.23 -3.71
N VAL A 46 -3.11 -3.14 -4.36
CA VAL A 46 -3.79 -1.85 -4.20
C VAL A 46 -5.14 -1.93 -4.91
N ILE A 47 -6.20 -1.51 -4.20
CA ILE A 47 -7.58 -1.55 -4.73
C ILE A 47 -8.25 -0.18 -4.72
N GLY A 48 -7.65 0.83 -4.07
CA GLY A 48 -8.24 2.15 -4.01
C GLY A 48 -7.50 3.11 -3.09
N TYR A 49 -8.16 4.24 -2.81
CA TYR A 49 -7.69 5.21 -1.84
C TYR A 49 -8.86 5.92 -1.15
N LEU A 50 -8.61 6.45 0.04
CA LEU A 50 -9.48 7.37 0.76
C LEU A 50 -8.83 8.75 0.80
N TYR A 51 -9.64 9.79 0.66
CA TYR A 51 -9.23 11.18 0.84
C TYR A 51 -10.14 11.83 1.87
N ASN A 52 -9.56 12.28 2.98
CA ASN A 52 -10.28 13.04 4.00
C ASN A 52 -9.99 14.53 3.80
N ASP A 53 -10.90 15.20 3.10
CA ASP A 53 -10.86 16.63 2.79
C ASP A 53 -10.87 17.52 4.05
N LYS A 54 -11.43 17.02 5.16
CA LYS A 54 -11.51 17.76 6.43
C LYS A 54 -10.21 17.79 7.23
N VAL A 55 -9.33 16.80 7.03
CA VAL A 55 -8.07 16.68 7.80
C VAL A 55 -6.88 17.25 7.01
N ASN A 56 -7.06 17.55 5.72
CA ASN A 56 -6.09 18.14 4.78
C ASN A 56 -4.62 17.78 5.11
N THR A 57 -4.35 16.49 5.23
CA THR A 57 -3.01 15.96 5.54
C THR A 57 -2.03 16.13 4.39
N GLY A 58 -2.53 16.42 3.18
CA GLY A 58 -1.75 16.33 1.95
C GLY A 58 -1.34 14.90 1.58
N ASP A 59 -1.84 13.88 2.29
CA ASP A 59 -1.41 12.48 2.17
C ASP A 59 -2.64 11.56 2.05
N LEU A 60 -2.76 10.87 0.92
CA LEU A 60 -3.85 9.94 0.67
C LEU A 60 -3.70 8.69 1.53
N THR A 61 -4.81 8.06 1.86
CA THR A 61 -4.78 6.72 2.46
C THR A 61 -4.96 5.70 1.36
N VAL A 62 -3.93 4.90 1.07
CA VAL A 62 -3.97 3.75 0.17
C VAL A 62 -4.79 2.63 0.81
N VAL A 63 -5.75 2.09 0.06
CA VAL A 63 -6.53 0.91 0.46
C VAL A 63 -6.01 -0.28 -0.33
N TYR A 64 -5.71 -1.36 0.37
CA TYR A 64 -5.13 -2.56 -0.23
C TYR A 64 -5.67 -3.85 0.39
N GLU A 65 -5.64 -4.90 -0.40
CA GLU A 65 -6.04 -6.25 -0.04
C GLU A 65 -4.80 -7.10 0.27
N HIS A 66 -4.87 -7.88 1.35
CA HIS A 66 -3.90 -8.92 1.65
C HIS A 66 -4.22 -10.19 0.86
N ILE A 67 -3.29 -10.62 0.01
CA ILE A 67 -3.37 -11.88 -0.73
C ILE A 67 -2.66 -12.95 0.11
N SER A 68 -3.43 -13.74 0.85
CA SER A 68 -2.88 -14.89 1.57
C SER A 68 -2.47 -16.00 0.59
N ASN A 69 -1.22 -16.47 0.70
CA ASN A 69 -0.73 -17.61 -0.09
C ASN A 69 -1.13 -18.97 0.52
N THR A 70 -1.68 -19.00 1.74
CA THR A 70 -2.18 -20.23 2.36
C THR A 70 -3.63 -20.43 1.95
N PHE A 71 -3.82 -21.05 0.80
CA PHE A 71 -5.12 -21.47 0.29
C PHE A 71 -5.62 -22.68 1.10
N ASP A 72 -6.17 -22.44 2.29
CA ASP A 72 -6.94 -23.46 3.02
C ASP A 72 -8.41 -23.34 2.58
N TYR A 73 -8.87 -24.35 1.84
CA TYR A 73 -10.21 -24.41 1.22
C TYR A 73 -11.37 -24.30 2.24
N SER A 74 -11.08 -24.34 3.54
CA SER A 74 -12.07 -24.23 4.61
C SER A 74 -12.46 -22.79 4.99
N ASN A 75 -11.68 -21.76 4.61
CA ASN A 75 -11.91 -20.35 4.98
C ASN A 75 -11.92 -19.43 3.75
N SER A 76 -12.80 -19.70 2.79
CA SER A 76 -12.88 -19.03 1.47
C SER A 76 -13.28 -17.54 1.46
N HIS A 77 -13.13 -16.79 2.56
CA HIS A 77 -13.63 -15.42 2.66
C HIS A 77 -12.75 -14.43 3.45
N ASP A 78 -11.51 -14.78 3.84
CA ASP A 78 -10.61 -13.84 4.53
C ASP A 78 -9.98 -12.83 3.57
N HIS A 79 -10.82 -12.00 2.93
CA HIS A 79 -10.40 -10.77 2.27
C HIS A 79 -10.13 -9.72 3.34
N GLN A 80 -8.92 -9.73 3.89
CA GLN A 80 -8.53 -8.67 4.82
C GLN A 80 -8.17 -7.42 4.02
N LEU A 81 -8.95 -6.36 4.22
CA LEU A 81 -8.64 -5.02 3.73
C LEU A 81 -7.86 -4.26 4.79
N SER A 82 -6.82 -3.56 4.34
CA SER A 82 -6.02 -2.69 5.18
C SER A 82 -5.79 -1.35 4.51
N ILE A 83 -5.35 -0.40 5.33
CA ILE A 83 -5.08 0.96 4.92
C ILE A 83 -3.68 1.38 5.33
N LEU A 84 -3.06 2.22 4.51
CA LEU A 84 -1.76 2.83 4.81
C LEU A 84 -1.67 4.21 4.15
N LEU A 85 -1.00 5.17 4.78
CA LEU A 85 -0.75 6.46 4.13
C LEU A 85 0.12 6.28 2.88
N PHE A 86 -0.10 7.10 1.85
CA PHE A 86 0.62 7.02 0.59
C PHE A 86 2.12 7.22 0.79
N SER A 87 2.51 8.21 1.60
CA SER A 87 3.92 8.43 1.95
C SER A 87 4.57 7.20 2.60
N LEU A 88 3.84 6.51 3.49
CA LEU A 88 4.31 5.29 4.14
C LEU A 88 4.34 4.11 3.16
N TRP A 89 3.36 4.03 2.25
CA TRP A 89 3.35 3.04 1.19
C TRP A 89 4.59 3.17 0.30
N GLU A 90 4.91 4.37 -0.19
CA GLU A 90 6.10 4.59 -1.02
C GLU A 90 7.41 4.27 -0.27
N LYS A 91 7.44 4.48 1.04
CA LYS A 91 8.61 4.23 1.86
C LYS A 91 8.81 2.74 2.16
N TYR A 92 7.75 2.02 2.47
CA TYR A 92 7.81 0.68 3.07
C TYR A 92 7.32 -0.43 2.15
N MET A 93 6.74 -0.13 1.00
CA MET A 93 6.25 -1.14 0.06
C MET A 93 7.06 -1.09 -1.22
N LYS A 94 7.36 -2.27 -1.78
CA LYS A 94 7.97 -2.39 -3.11
C LYS A 94 7.11 -3.26 -4.02
N PRO A 95 7.07 -2.97 -5.32
CA PRO A 95 6.45 -3.85 -6.28
C PRO A 95 7.20 -5.19 -6.33
N ILE A 96 6.45 -6.28 -6.42
CA ILE A 96 6.97 -7.61 -6.74
C ILE A 96 7.13 -7.64 -8.25
N SER A 97 8.37 -7.60 -8.74
CA SER A 97 8.65 -7.79 -10.16
C SER A 97 8.08 -9.14 -10.58
N GLN A 98 7.19 -9.15 -11.58
CA GLN A 98 6.80 -10.39 -12.25
C GLN A 98 8.06 -10.90 -12.98
N VAL A 99 8.52 -12.09 -12.60
CA VAL A 99 9.56 -12.84 -13.34
C VAL A 99 8.91 -13.47 -14.56
#